data_AF-A0A7S1GS81-F1
#
_entry.id   AF-A0A7S1GS81-F1
#
_cell.length_a   1.000
_cell.length_b   1.000
_cell.length_c   1.000
_cell.angle_alpha   90.00
_cell.angle_beta   90.00
_cell.angle_gamma   90.00
#
_symmetry.space_group_name_H-M   'P 1'
#
loop_
_entity.id
_entity.type
_entity.pdbx_description
1 polymer ?
#
loop_
_entity_poly.entity_id
_entity_poly.type
_entity_poly.pdbx_seq_one_letter_code
_entity_poly.pdbx_strand_id
1 'polypeptide(L)'
;ELEWAERCLKKYPEPPNKTNLTPHHGAVRGLWRDHRGLVGSLRWCTLGYQYDWTNRTYDPGQVESFPPEVDDLYQQALRAAGLASNRCAQAAIVNFYTTDSTLGDH
;
A
#
# COMPACT_ATOMS: atom_id res chain seq x y z
N GLU A 1 -17.13 2.82 -0.77
CA GLU A 1 -16.41 1.79 0.03
C GLU A 1 -15.97 0.59 -0.80
N LEU A 2 -16.85 -0.07 -1.55
CA LEU A 2 -16.49 -1.22 -2.41
C LEU A 2 -15.35 -0.93 -3.40
N GLU A 3 -15.35 0.27 -3.99
CA GLU A 3 -14.30 0.70 -4.92
C GLU A 3 -12.92 0.78 -4.26
N TRP A 4 -12.83 1.26 -3.01
CA TRP A 4 -11.58 1.31 -2.27
C TRP A 4 -11.06 -0.08 -1.95
N ALA A 5 -11.95 -0.97 -1.48
CA ALA A 5 -11.59 -2.37 -1.23
C ALA A 5 -11.09 -3.07 -2.50
N GLU A 6 -11.74 -2.83 -3.64
CA GLU A 6 -11.31 -3.39 -4.92
C GLU A 6 -9.93 -2.86 -5.34
N ARG A 7 -9.68 -1.54 -5.23
CA ARG A 7 -8.36 -0.96 -5.52
C ARG A 7 -7.29 -1.53 -4.61
N CYS A 8 -7.56 -1.64 -3.31
CA CYS A 8 -6.64 -2.24 -2.34
C CYS A 8 -6.31 -3.69 -2.67
N LEU A 9 -7.26 -4.50 -3.14
CA LEU A 9 -7.01 -5.92 -3.40
C LEU A 9 -6.45 -6.20 -4.80
N LYS A 10 -6.81 -5.40 -5.81
CA LYS A 10 -6.55 -5.70 -7.22
C LYS A 10 -5.63 -4.73 -7.94
N LYS A 11 -5.44 -3.51 -7.43
CA LYS A 11 -4.65 -2.45 -8.09
C LYS A 11 -3.37 -2.13 -7.32
N TYR A 12 -3.48 -1.84 -6.03
CA TYR A 12 -2.35 -1.40 -5.21
C TYR A 12 -1.26 -2.46 -4.98
N PRO A 13 -1.56 -3.77 -4.87
CA PRO A 13 -0.53 -4.79 -4.73
C PRO A 13 0.16 -5.17 -6.06
N GLU A 14 -0.32 -4.65 -7.20
CA GLU A 14 0.28 -4.95 -8.49
C GLU A 14 1.60 -4.18 -8.68
N PRO A 15 2.56 -4.77 -9.42
CA PRO A 15 3.77 -4.07 -9.83
C PRO A 15 3.42 -2.76 -10.56
N PRO A 16 4.15 -1.67 -10.29
CA PRO A 16 5.48 -1.65 -9.69
C PRO A 16 5.54 -1.57 -8.16
N ASN A 17 4.39 -1.50 -7.47
CA ASN A 17 4.38 -1.45 -6.00
C ASN A 17 4.93 -2.73 -5.38
N LYS A 18 5.63 -2.59 -4.26
CA LYS A 18 6.15 -3.74 -3.50
C LYS A 18 5.13 -4.28 -2.53
N THR A 19 5.21 -5.60 -2.30
CA THR A 19 4.42 -6.32 -1.31
C THR A 19 5.33 -7.20 -0.46
N ASN A 20 4.79 -7.78 0.60
CA ASN A 20 5.50 -8.82 1.37
C ASN A 20 5.84 -10.07 0.55
N LEU A 21 5.22 -10.26 -0.62
CA LEU A 21 5.47 -11.38 -1.52
C LEU A 21 6.65 -11.12 -2.45
N THR A 22 6.99 -9.85 -2.69
CA THR A 22 8.02 -9.44 -3.66
C THR A 22 9.41 -10.06 -3.40
N PRO A 23 9.92 -10.15 -2.14
CA PRO A 23 11.21 -10.79 -1.88
C PRO A 23 11.26 -12.28 -2.23
N HIS A 24 10.12 -12.97 -2.21
CA HIS A 24 10.04 -14.42 -2.42
C HIS A 24 9.66 -14.81 -3.85
N HIS A 25 8.87 -13.97 -4.52
CA HIS A 25 8.29 -14.28 -5.83
C HIS A 25 8.63 -13.27 -6.92
N GLY A 26 9.33 -12.19 -6.58
CA GLY A 26 9.53 -11.05 -7.49
C GLY A 26 8.23 -10.28 -7.73
N ALA A 27 8.15 -9.60 -8.87
CA ALA A 27 6.96 -8.87 -9.29
C ALA A 27 5.84 -9.83 -9.71
N VAL A 28 4.76 -9.91 -8.92
CA VAL A 28 3.61 -10.79 -9.20
C VAL A 28 2.50 -9.99 -9.88
N ARG A 29 2.26 -10.22 -11.17
CA ARG A 29 1.16 -9.59 -11.92
C ARG A 29 -0.11 -10.42 -11.84
N GLY A 30 -1.26 -9.76 -11.80
CA GLY A 30 -2.56 -10.44 -11.70
C GLY A 30 -2.70 -11.20 -10.37
N LEU A 31 -2.12 -10.68 -9.27
CA LEU A 31 -2.06 -11.35 -7.97
C LEU A 31 -3.43 -11.89 -7.56
N TRP A 32 -4.44 -11.03 -7.61
CA TRP A 32 -5.80 -11.44 -7.30
C TRP A 32 -6.24 -12.52 -8.28
N ARG A 33 -6.29 -12.23 -9.60
CA ARG A 33 -6.92 -13.08 -10.62
C ARG A 33 -6.24 -14.45 -10.80
N ASP A 34 -4.92 -14.44 -10.92
CA ASP A 34 -4.13 -15.55 -11.45
C ASP A 34 -3.36 -16.29 -10.32
N HIS A 35 -3.20 -15.66 -9.16
CA HIS A 35 -2.42 -16.19 -8.03
C HIS A 35 -3.24 -16.27 -6.73
N ARG A 36 -4.46 -16.80 -6.81
CA ARG A 36 -5.39 -16.95 -5.66
C ARG A 36 -4.76 -17.58 -4.42
N GLY A 37 -3.84 -18.54 -4.58
CA GLY A 37 -3.12 -19.17 -3.48
C GLY A 37 -2.20 -18.22 -2.69
N LEU A 38 -1.72 -17.15 -3.32
CA LEU A 38 -0.87 -16.14 -2.69
C LEU A 38 -1.68 -15.04 -2.00
N VAL A 39 -2.93 -14.82 -2.40
CA VAL A 39 -3.80 -13.78 -1.84
C VAL A 39 -3.94 -13.91 -0.31
N GLY A 40 -4.10 -15.13 0.19
CA GLY A 40 -4.20 -15.39 1.64
C GLY A 40 -2.91 -15.08 2.42
N SER A 41 -1.78 -14.94 1.72
CA SER A 41 -0.48 -14.57 2.29
C SER A 41 -0.10 -13.09 2.09
N LEU A 42 -0.92 -12.30 1.40
CA LEU A 42 -0.72 -10.86 1.28
C LEU A 42 -0.92 -10.19 2.65
N ARG A 43 0.03 -9.36 3.07
CA ARG A 43 0.04 -8.67 4.38
C ARG A 43 0.22 -7.17 4.26
N TRP A 44 1.02 -6.72 3.31
CA TRP A 44 1.17 -5.29 3.05
C TRP A 44 1.50 -5.01 1.58
N CYS A 45 1.18 -3.80 1.12
CA CYS A 45 1.79 -3.19 -0.06
C CYS A 45 2.15 -1.72 0.20
N THR A 46 3.19 -1.22 -0.47
CA THR A 46 3.68 0.16 -0.35
C THR A 46 3.38 0.97 -1.62
N LEU A 47 2.93 2.21 -1.44
CA LEU A 47 2.58 3.16 -2.50
C LEU A 47 3.48 4.39 -2.42
N GLY A 48 3.89 4.94 -3.57
CA GLY A 48 4.82 6.07 -3.60
C GLY A 48 6.24 5.67 -3.25
N TYR A 49 6.85 6.38 -2.30
CA TYR A 49 8.12 5.95 -1.73
C TYR A 49 7.99 4.57 -1.09
N GLN A 50 8.80 3.63 -1.55
CA GLN A 50 8.78 2.26 -1.09
C GLN A 50 9.54 2.16 0.24
N TYR A 51 8.91 1.54 1.23
CA TYR A 51 9.51 1.37 2.55
C TYR A 51 10.48 0.18 2.54
N ASP A 52 11.73 0.41 2.93
CA ASP A 52 12.71 -0.65 3.15
C ASP A 52 12.55 -1.19 4.57
N TRP A 53 11.97 -2.38 4.68
CA TRP A 53 11.77 -3.07 5.96
C TRP A 53 13.08 -3.50 6.65
N THR A 54 14.15 -3.69 5.89
CA THR A 54 15.47 -4.08 6.43
C THR A 54 16.13 -2.90 7.13
N ASN A 55 16.17 -1.76 6.44
CA ASN A 55 16.84 -0.54 6.93
C ASN A 55 15.88 0.42 7.65
N ARG A 56 14.58 0.11 7.68
CA ARG A 56 13.50 0.92 8.29
C ARG A 56 13.47 2.37 7.80
N THR A 57 13.75 2.56 6.52
CA THR A 57 13.83 3.89 5.90
C THR A 57 13.12 3.89 4.55
N TYR A 58 12.81 5.08 4.05
CA TYR A 58 12.40 5.27 2.66
C TYR A 58 13.65 5.47 1.80
N ASP A 59 13.76 4.72 0.71
CA ASP A 59 14.83 4.91 -0.28
C ASP A 59 14.38 5.93 -1.33
N PRO A 60 15.06 7.08 -1.49
CA PRO A 60 14.73 8.08 -2.51
C PRO A 60 14.80 7.53 -3.94
N GLY A 61 15.59 6.47 -4.18
CA GLY A 61 15.71 5.81 -5.48
C GLY A 61 14.61 4.79 -5.77
N GLN A 62 13.73 4.49 -4.80
CA GLN A 62 12.62 3.55 -4.95
C GLN A 62 11.29 4.27 -4.76
N VAL A 63 10.95 5.11 -5.73
CA VAL A 63 9.71 5.88 -5.74
C VAL A 63 8.84 5.45 -6.91
N GLU A 64 7.61 5.06 -6.59
CA GLU A 64 6.57 4.81 -7.58
C GLU A 64 5.60 5.99 -7.66
N SER A 65 4.81 6.05 -8.72
CA SER A 65 3.76 7.08 -8.82
C SER A 65 2.76 6.92 -7.69
N PHE A 66 2.58 7.97 -6.87
CA PHE A 66 1.61 7.95 -5.80
C PHE A 66 0.18 8.07 -6.36
N PRO A 67 -0.80 7.26 -5.91
CA PRO A 67 -2.15 7.33 -6.44
C PRO A 67 -2.82 8.66 -6.06
N PRO A 68 -3.26 9.49 -7.03
CA PRO A 68 -3.84 10.80 -6.75
C PRO A 68 -5.11 10.69 -5.92
N GLU A 69 -5.89 9.61 -6.10
CA GLU A 69 -7.09 9.38 -5.29
C GLU A 69 -6.79 9.26 -3.79
N VAL A 70 -5.61 8.72 -3.43
CA VAL A 70 -5.20 8.53 -2.03
C VAL A 70 -4.75 9.86 -1.45
N ASP A 71 -4.07 10.70 -2.23
CA ASP A 71 -3.72 12.06 -1.83
C ASP A 71 -5.00 12.91 -1.64
N ASP A 72 -5.95 12.83 -2.57
CA ASP A 72 -7.24 13.52 -2.43
C ASP A 72 -8.00 13.12 -1.16
N LEU A 73 -7.97 11.84 -0.78
CA LEU A 73 -8.53 11.36 0.48
C LEU A 73 -7.78 11.93 1.68
N TYR A 74 -6.45 11.96 1.64
CA TYR A 74 -5.61 12.57 2.67
C TYR A 74 -5.92 14.07 2.83
N GLN A 75 -6.03 14.81 1.72
CA GLN A 75 -6.40 16.24 1.73
C GLN A 75 -7.77 16.48 2.36
N GLN A 76 -8.75 15.63 2.05
CA GLN A 76 -10.08 15.69 2.64
C GLN A 76 -10.03 15.45 4.16
N ALA A 77 -9.26 14.46 4.60
CA ALA A 77 -9.07 14.18 6.02
C ALA A 77 -8.42 15.35 6.77
N LEU A 78 -7.38 15.96 6.20
CA LEU A 78 -6.75 17.15 6.78
C LEU A 78 -7.73 18.32 6.92
N ARG A 79 -8.52 18.60 5.88
CA ARG A 79 -9.54 19.66 5.93
C ARG A 79 -10.58 19.40 7.00
N ALA A 80 -11.08 18.17 7.09
CA ALA A 80 -12.05 17.78 8.11
C ALA A 80 -11.49 17.90 9.54
N ALA A 81 -10.19 17.65 9.72
CA ALA A 81 -9.50 17.79 10.99
C ALA A 81 -9.09 19.24 11.35
N GLY A 82 -9.35 20.23 10.47
CA GLY A 82 -8.88 21.61 10.66
C GLY A 82 -7.36 21.78 10.47
N LEU A 83 -6.72 20.82 9.80
CA LEU A 83 -5.28 20.75 9.55
C LEU A 83 -4.95 21.00 8.07
N ALA A 84 -5.79 21.74 7.36
CA ALA A 84 -5.59 22.05 5.95
C ALA A 84 -4.19 22.64 5.72
N SER A 85 -3.46 22.05 4.78
CA SER A 85 -2.09 22.45 4.46
C SER A 85 -1.82 22.26 2.97
N ASN A 86 -0.66 22.72 2.50
CA ASN A 86 -0.16 22.47 1.14
C ASN A 86 0.70 21.20 1.03
N ARG A 87 0.64 20.31 2.04
CA ARG A 87 1.37 19.05 2.05
C ARG A 87 0.68 18.04 1.14
N CYS A 88 1.44 17.22 0.41
CA CYS A 88 0.92 16.11 -0.37
C CYS A 88 1.29 14.78 0.30
N ALA A 89 0.44 13.76 0.16
CA ALA A 89 0.79 12.40 0.48
C ALA A 89 1.84 11.88 -0.52
N GLN A 90 2.92 11.30 0.00
CA GLN A 90 4.05 10.82 -0.82
C GLN A 90 4.37 9.34 -0.61
N ALA A 91 3.90 8.76 0.50
CA ALA A 91 4.11 7.37 0.86
C ALA A 91 2.88 6.84 1.60
N ALA A 92 2.50 5.59 1.34
CA ALA A 92 1.44 4.92 2.07
C ALA A 92 1.70 3.42 2.17
N ILE A 93 1.18 2.81 3.23
CA ILE A 93 1.19 1.36 3.43
C ILE A 93 -0.26 0.90 3.53
N VAL A 94 -0.64 -0.05 2.68
CA VAL A 94 -1.93 -0.75 2.78
C VAL A 94 -1.65 -2.07 3.50
N ASN A 95 -2.27 -2.27 4.65
CA ASN A 95 -2.15 -3.51 5.43
C ASN A 95 -3.37 -4.41 5.20
N PHE A 96 -3.12 -5.72 5.08
CA PHE A 96 -4.13 -6.74 4.85
C PHE A 96 -4.16 -7.69 6.05
N TYR A 97 -5.29 -7.70 6.75
CA TYR A 97 -5.50 -8.51 7.94
C TYR A 97 -6.53 -9.62 7.63
N THR A 98 -6.16 -10.86 7.91
CA THR A 98 -7.12 -11.98 8.01
C THR A 98 -7.79 -11.96 9.39
N THR A 99 -8.81 -12.81 9.59
CA THR A 99 -9.50 -12.95 10.89
C THR A 99 -8.56 -13.26 12.05
N ASP A 100 -7.45 -13.95 11.78
CA ASP A 100 -6.48 -14.37 12.79
C ASP A 100 -5.28 -13.39 12.89
N SER A 101 -5.30 -12.30 12.13
CA SER A 101 -4.19 -11.35 12.10
C SER A 101 -4.28 -10.34 13.24
N THR A 102 -3.13 -10.04 13.86
CA THR A 102 -2.99 -9.00 14.89
C THR A 102 -1.88 -8.03 14.50
N LEU A 103 -2.03 -6.74 14.85
CA LEU A 103 -0.95 -5.77 14.79
C LEU A 103 -0.35 -5.64 16.20
N GLY A 104 0.93 -5.97 16.35
CA GLY A 104 1.63 -5.82 17.63
C GLY A 104 1.92 -4.35 17.97
N ASP A 105 2.28 -4.10 19.22
CA ASP A 105 2.69 -2.78 19.71
C ASP A 105 3.92 -2.27 18.93
N HIS A 106 3.90 -0.98 18.56
CA HIS A 106 4.93 -0.31 17.76
C HIS A 106 5.07 1.15 18.15
#